data_AF-A0A2U1N5N1-F1
#
_entry.id   AF-A0A2U1N5N1-F1
#
_cell.length_a   1.000
_cell.length_b   1.000
_cell.length_c   1.000
_cell.angle_alpha   90.00
_cell.angle_beta   90.00
_cell.angle_gamma   90.00
#
_symmetry.space_group_name_H-M   'P 1'
#
loop_
_entity.id
_entity.type
_entity.pdbx_description
1 polymer ?
#
loop_
_entity_poly.entity_id
_entity_poly.type
_entity_poly.pdbx_seq_one_letter_code
_entity_poly.pdbx_strand_id
1 'polypeptide(L)' 'MGFITSTVTLRKNTGVEELSCVYVPTNHLYLGDIVLVNSKDVMKPNISVREGIEIIILGGMSMLKMLSTKDLQYRHS' A
#
# COMPACT_ATOMS: atom_id res chain seq x y z
N MET A 1 -3.99 2.91 -2.49
CA MET A 1 -3.24 1.63 -2.46
C MET A 1 -2.13 1.71 -3.48
N GLY A 2 -1.07 0.93 -3.29
CA GLY A 2 0.04 0.83 -4.24
C GLY A 2 0.73 -0.53 -4.12
N PHE A 3 1.62 -0.81 -5.05
CA PHE A 3 2.38 -2.05 -5.13
C PHE A 3 3.82 -1.79 -4.74
N ILE A 4 4.34 -2.54 -3.76
CA ILE A 4 5.77 -2.49 -3.45
C ILE A 4 6.52 -3.19 -4.58
N THR A 5 7.42 -2.46 -5.24
CA THR A 5 8.25 -3.00 -6.33
C THR A 5 9.65 -3.35 -5.85
N SER A 6 10.13 -2.65 -4.81
CA SER A 6 11.44 -2.88 -4.20
C SER A 6 11.53 -2.22 -2.83
N THR A 7 12.60 -2.55 -2.12
CA THR A 7 12.98 -1.91 -0.86
C THR A 7 14.40 -1.39 -0.98
N VAL A 8 14.67 -0.21 -0.41
CA VAL A 8 15.99 0.42 -0.41
C VAL A 8 16.36 0.86 1.00
N THR A 9 17.65 0.81 1.29
CA THR A 9 18.18 1.22 2.60
C THR A 9 18.91 2.54 2.47
N LEU A 10 18.37 3.59 3.06
CA LEU A 10 18.94 4.92 3.08
C LEU A 10 19.81 5.11 4.33
N ARG A 11 21.10 5.43 4.14
CA ARG A 11 22.01 5.80 5.22
C ARG A 11 21.97 7.32 5.42
N LYS A 12 21.65 7.76 6.62
CA LYS A 12 21.65 9.16 7.07
C LYS A 12 22.73 9.33 8.15
N ASN A 13 23.16 10.57 8.42
CA ASN A 13 24.06 10.84 9.55
C ASN A 13 23.46 10.40 10.90
N THR A 14 22.13 10.30 10.99
CA THR A 14 21.40 9.89 12.21
C THR A 14 21.10 8.39 12.27
N GLY A 15 21.52 7.59 11.29
CA GLY A 15 21.30 6.14 11.27
C GLY A 15 20.85 5.60 9.92
N VAL A 16 20.21 4.43 9.95
CA VAL A 16 19.76 3.71 8.76
C VAL A 16 18.23 3.69 8.73
N GLU A 17 17.66 4.01 7.57
CA GLU A 17 16.23 3.98 7.31
C GLU A 17 15.93 3.05 6.14
N GLU A 18 14.96 2.17 6.31
CA GLU A 18 14.47 1.33 5.23
C GLU A 18 13.24 1.99 4.58
N LEU A 19 13.29 2.14 3.26
CA LEU A 19 12.24 2.74 2.46
C LEU A 19 11.68 1.70 1.50
N SER A 20 10.37 1.59 1.44
CA SER A 20 9.65 0.83 0.42
C SER A 20 9.40 1.71 -0.80
N CYS A 21 9.78 1.22 -1.98
CA CYS A 21 9.43 1.81 -3.26
C CYS A 21 8.04 1.33 -3.64
N VAL A 22 7.08 2.25 -3.65
CA VAL A 22 5.67 1.96 -3.87
C VAL A 22 5.23 2.60 -5.19
N TYR A 23 4.81 1.77 -6.13
CA TYR A 23 4.09 2.22 -7.32
C TYR A 23 2.64 2.51 -6.93
N VAL A 24 2.21 3.75 -7.11
CA VAL A 24 0.85 4.23 -6.84
C VAL A 24 0.15 4.45 -8.17
N PRO A 25 -0.66 3.48 -8.63
CA PRO A 25 -1.36 3.61 -9.90
C PRO A 25 -2.49 4.64 -9.80
N THR A 26 -2.79 5.26 -10.94
CA THR A 26 -4.05 5.97 -11.16
C THR A 26 -5.12 4.98 -11.64
N ASN A 27 -6.33 5.47 -11.94
CA ASN A 27 -7.43 4.67 -12.51
C ASN A 27 -7.04 3.96 -13.83
N HIS A 28 -5.87 4.25 -14.40
CA HIS A 28 -5.21 3.46 -15.45
C HIS A 28 -3.88 2.92 -14.91
N LEU A 29 -3.76 1.59 -14.78
CA LEU A 29 -2.57 0.89 -14.21
C LEU A 29 -1.22 1.14 -14.90
N TYR A 30 -1.21 1.84 -16.02
CA TYR A 30 -0.01 2.21 -16.76
C TYR A 30 0.50 3.60 -16.39
N LEU A 31 -0.31 4.41 -15.71
CA LEU A 31 0.00 5.76 -15.31
C LEU A 31 -0.07 5.85 -13.80
N GLY A 32 0.98 6.35 -13.17
CA GLY A 32 1.08 6.43 -11.73
C GLY A 32 2.41 6.99 -11.28
N ASP A 33 2.52 7.20 -9.98
CA ASP A 33 3.71 7.74 -9.34
C ASP A 33 4.51 6.62 -8.68
N ILE A 34 5.81 6.86 -8.53
CA ILE A 34 6.67 6.05 -7.66
C ILE A 34 7.01 6.91 -6.45
N VAL A 35 6.68 6.43 -5.27
CA VAL A 35 6.98 7.12 -4.01
C VAL A 35 7.83 6.24 -3.12
N LEU A 36 8.71 6.87 -2.33
CA LEU A 36 9.47 6.22 -1.27
C LEU A 36 8.77 6.48 0.05
N VAL A 37 8.36 5.41 0.73
CA VAL A 37 7.68 5.47 2.02
C VAL A 37 8.51 4.72 3.05
N ASN A 38 8.58 5.21 4.29
CA ASN A 38 9.25 4.46 5.35
C ASN A 38 8.57 3.09 5.49
N SER A 39 9.35 2.02 5.46
CA SER A 39 8.82 0.65 5.53
C SER A 39 7.97 0.40 6.80
N LYS A 40 8.21 1.16 7.87
CA LYS A 40 7.45 1.08 9.14
C LYS A 40 6.03 1.65 9.02
N ASP A 41 5.79 2.54 8.06
CA ASP A 41 4.50 3.19 7.84
C ASP A 41 3.63 2.47 6.80
N VAL A 42 4.13 1.35 6.25
CA VAL A 42 3.42 0.57 5.22
C VAL A 42 2.56 -0.52 5.86
N MET A 43 1.24 -0.44 5.67
CA MET A 43 0.30 -1.52 5.99
C MET A 43 0.14 -2.48 4.81
N LYS A 44 0.36 -3.79 5.03
CA LYS A 44 0.17 -4.84 4.00
C LYS A 44 -1.15 -5.58 4.24
N PRO A 45 -2.22 -5.29 3.46
CA PRO A 45 -3.47 -6.02 3.57
C PRO A 45 -3.32 -7.47 3.11
N ASN A 46 -4.15 -8.38 3.65
CA ASN A 46 -4.23 -9.76 3.20
C ASN A 46 -5.11 -9.85 1.94
N ILE A 47 -4.61 -9.31 0.83
CA ILE A 47 -5.21 -9.40 -0.51
C ILE A 47 -4.15 -9.80 -1.52
N SER A 48 -4.56 -10.51 -2.56
CA SER A 48 -3.70 -10.84 -3.69
C SER A 48 -3.45 -9.62 -4.58
N VAL A 49 -2.39 -9.70 -5.39
CA VAL A 49 -2.08 -8.68 -6.41
C VAL A 49 -3.24 -8.52 -7.40
N ARG A 50 -3.90 -9.63 -7.76
CA ARG A 50 -5.08 -9.63 -8.64
C ARG A 50 -6.23 -8.82 -8.04
N GLU A 51 -6.60 -9.10 -6.79
CA GLU A 51 -7.65 -8.36 -6.09
C GLU A 51 -7.28 -6.87 -5.96
N GLY A 52 -6.00 -6.57 -5.68
CA GLY A 52 -5.51 -5.19 -5.67
C GLY A 52 -5.69 -4.47 -7.01
N ILE A 53 -5.35 -5.13 -8.12
CA ILE A 53 -5.55 -4.63 -9.49
C ILE A 53 -7.03 -4.36 -9.77
N GLU A 54 -7.91 -5.30 -9.42
CA GLU A 54 -9.35 -5.17 -9.61
C GLU A 54 -9.90 -3.97 -8.83
N ILE A 55 -9.47 -3.77 -7.58
CA ILE A 55 -9.87 -2.61 -6.76
C ILE A 55 -9.51 -1.28 -7.44
N ILE A 56 -8.31 -1.19 -8.04
CA ILE A 56 -7.83 0.04 -8.69
C ILE A 56 -8.60 0.34 -9.97
N ILE A 57 -8.79 -0.66 -10.84
CA ILE A 57 -9.52 -0.50 -12.10
C ILE A 57 -10.98 -0.13 -11.85
N LEU A 58 -11.59 -0.72 -10.81
CA LEU A 58 -12.98 -0.47 -10.42
C LEU A 58 -13.17 0.85 -9.64
N GLY A 59 -12.17 1.73 -9.61
CA GLY A 59 -12.26 3.06 -8.99
C GLY A 59 -12.41 3.04 -7.48
N GLY A 60 -11.89 2.01 -6.79
CA GLY A 60 -11.88 1.93 -5.33
C GLY A 60 -13.19 1.48 -4.67
N MET A 61 -14.25 1.17 -5.44
CA MET A 61 -15.56 0.77 -4.87
C MET A 61 -15.49 -0.51 -4.02
N SER A 62 -14.58 -1.43 -4.34
CA SER A 62 -14.40 -2.69 -3.60
C SER A 62 -13.58 -2.52 -2.31
N MET A 63 -12.69 -1.51 -2.24
CA MET A 63 -11.82 -1.29 -1.08
C MET A 63 -12.60 -0.83 0.16
N LEU A 64 -13.66 -0.04 -0.06
CA LEU A 64 -14.63 0.35 0.98
C LEU A 64 -15.28 -0.87 1.63
N LYS A 65 -15.57 -1.93 0.87
CA LYS A 65 -16.32 -3.10 1.37
C LYS A 65 -15.48 -4.00 2.29
N MET A 66 -14.15 -4.07 2.10
CA MET A 66 -13.26 -4.80 3.01
C MET A 66 -12.95 -4.02 4.30
N LEU A 67 -12.77 -2.70 4.21
CA LEU A 67 -12.55 -1.85 5.39
C LEU A 67 -13.80 -1.70 6.26
N SER A 68 -15.00 -2.01 5.74
CA SER A 68 -16.28 -1.68 6.38
C SER A 68 -16.79 -2.65 7.46
N THR A 69 -16.16 -3.79 7.81
CA THR A 69 -16.86 -4.72 8.73
C THR A 69 -16.03 -5.53 9.73
N LYS A 70 -14.68 -5.61 9.69
CA LYS A 70 -13.97 -6.51 10.63
C LYS A 70 -12.77 -5.97 11.41
N ASP A 71 -12.18 -4.84 11.07
CA ASP A 71 -10.93 -4.39 11.75
C ASP A 71 -11.13 -3.37 12.90
N LEU A 72 -12.31 -2.76 13.04
CA LEU A 72 -12.58 -1.83 14.17
C LEU A 72 -13.05 -2.52 15.46
N GLN A 73 -13.45 -3.80 15.40
CA GLN A 73 -13.96 -4.54 16.56
C GLN A 73 -12.86 -5.26 17.37
N TYR A 74 -11.62 -5.35 16.89
CA TYR A 74 -10.54 -6.04 17.61
C TYR A 74 -9.66 -5.11 18.47
N ARG A 75 -10.03 -3.84 18.62
CA ARG A 75 -9.26 -2.85 19.40
C ARG A 75 -9.91 -2.44 20.73
N HIS A 76 -10.97 -3.15 21.15
CA HIS A 76 -11.68 -2.90 22.41
C HIS A 76 -12.21 -4.19 23.09
N SER A 77 -11.37 -5.23 23.21
CA SER A 77 -11.63 -6.29 24.18
C SER A 77 -10.34 -6.85 24.79
#